data_AF-A0A7I0JRA8-F1
#
_entry.id   AF-A0A7I0JRA8-F1
#
_cell.length_a   1.000
_cell.length_b   1.000
_cell.length_c   1.000
_cell.angle_alpha   90.00
_cell.angle_beta   90.00
_cell.angle_gamma   90.00
#
_symmetry.space_group_name_H-M   'P 1'
#
loop_
_entity.id
_entity.type
_entity.pdbx_description
1 polymer ?
#
loop_
_entity_poly.entity_id
_entity_poly.type
_entity_poly.pdbx_seq_one_letter_code
_entity_poly.pdbx_strand_id
1 'polypeptide(L)'
;MVAGHVELALFEQTFINPNGLHRPFPDRVGDAAEKTGGSVLFDVRVDGDVEVQRMAAIGYGATGTAIIVMQKSGELRCASVNGDTRFLVEELTAWYASPLHEQAHVDYHGTAIILLAKLRSAGHFTRS
;
A
#
# COMPACT_ATOMS: atom_id res chain seq x y z
N MET A 1 -1.74 -10.84 -12.46
CA MET A 1 -1.75 -11.66 -11.21
C MET A 1 -0.66 -11.18 -10.24
N VAL A 2 -0.68 -9.89 -9.84
CA VAL A 2 0.38 -9.31 -8.99
C VAL A 2 -0.01 -9.34 -7.51
N ALA A 3 -1.27 -9.01 -7.20
CA ALA A 3 -1.79 -8.99 -5.83
C ALA A 3 -1.63 -10.33 -5.11
N GLY A 4 -1.93 -11.47 -5.75
CA GLY A 4 -1.82 -12.78 -5.10
C GLY A 4 -0.39 -13.16 -4.68
N HIS A 5 0.64 -12.72 -5.41
CA HIS A 5 2.04 -12.96 -5.03
C HIS A 5 2.46 -12.08 -3.84
N VAL A 6 1.95 -10.84 -3.79
CA VAL A 6 2.13 -9.94 -2.65
C VAL A 6 1.41 -10.47 -1.43
N GLU A 7 0.16 -10.92 -1.59
CA GLU A 7 -0.64 -11.51 -0.50
C GLU A 7 0.08 -12.69 0.12
N LEU A 8 0.60 -13.60 -0.71
CA LEU A 8 1.36 -14.76 -0.25
C LEU A 8 2.63 -14.35 0.50
N ALA A 9 3.39 -13.38 -0.01
CA ALA A 9 4.60 -12.88 0.66
C ALA A 9 4.30 -12.22 2.02
N LEU A 10 3.22 -11.43 2.11
CA LEU A 10 2.76 -10.82 3.36
C LEU A 10 2.21 -11.87 4.35
N PHE A 11 1.56 -12.91 3.84
CA PHE A 11 1.05 -14.03 4.64
C PHE A 11 2.20 -14.86 5.23
N GLU A 12 3.21 -15.23 4.43
CA GLU A 12 4.40 -15.93 4.91
C GLU A 12 5.12 -15.17 6.05
N GLN A 13 5.23 -13.85 5.95
CA GLN A 13 5.82 -13.02 7.00
C GLN A 13 5.06 -13.07 8.33
N THR A 14 3.76 -13.37 8.27
CA THR A 14 2.91 -13.49 9.47
C THR A 14 3.24 -14.77 10.27
N PHE A 15 3.70 -15.83 9.60
CA PHE A 15 4.10 -17.09 10.26
C PHE A 15 5.57 -17.12 10.70
N ILE A 16 6.46 -16.34 10.06
CA ILE A 16 7.91 -16.35 10.34
C ILE A 16 8.26 -15.47 11.55
N ASN A 17 7.30 -15.13 12.41
CA ASN A 17 7.53 -14.19 13.51
C ASN A 17 7.55 -14.89 14.88
N PRO A 18 8.71 -15.41 15.34
CA PRO A 18 8.82 -16.23 16.56
C PRO A 18 8.56 -15.47 17.87
N ASN A 19 8.50 -14.12 17.84
CA ASN A 19 8.37 -13.28 19.03
C ASN A 19 6.97 -12.68 19.25
N GLY A 20 5.98 -13.00 18.40
CA GLY A 20 4.60 -12.47 18.52
C GLY A 20 4.43 -10.96 18.26
N LEU A 21 5.52 -10.23 18.01
CA LEU A 21 5.52 -8.82 17.63
C LEU A 21 5.51 -8.70 16.10
N HIS A 22 4.40 -8.23 15.53
CA HIS A 22 4.35 -7.89 14.11
C HIS A 22 5.41 -6.85 13.77
N ARG A 23 6.23 -7.13 12.74
CA ARG A 23 7.22 -6.17 12.24
C ARG A 23 6.55 -4.88 11.77
N PRO A 24 7.24 -3.73 11.85
CA PRO A 24 6.74 -2.46 11.33
C PRO A 24 6.23 -2.59 9.88
N PHE A 25 5.17 -1.85 9.55
CA PHE A 25 4.58 -1.85 8.22
C PHE A 25 5.59 -1.56 7.08
N PRO A 26 6.49 -0.56 7.18
CA PRO A 26 7.46 -0.29 6.12
C PRO A 26 8.36 -1.49 5.84
N ASP A 27 8.83 -2.17 6.90
CA ASP A 27 9.71 -3.34 6.77
C ASP A 27 8.99 -4.50 6.08
N ARG A 28 7.72 -4.74 6.42
CA ARG A 28 6.90 -5.79 5.80
C ARG A 28 6.69 -5.53 4.30
N VAL A 29 6.41 -4.28 3.95
CA VAL A 29 6.23 -3.85 2.56
C VAL A 29 7.54 -3.95 1.78
N GLY A 30 8.66 -3.53 2.38
CA GLY A 30 10.00 -3.62 1.79
C GLY A 30 10.40 -5.07 1.49
N ASP A 31 10.29 -5.95 2.49
CA ASP A 31 10.55 -7.38 2.34
C ASP A 31 9.64 -8.01 1.26
N ALA A 32 8.36 -7.60 1.18
CA ALA A 32 7.43 -8.10 0.16
C ALA A 32 7.83 -7.62 -1.24
N ALA A 33 8.26 -6.37 -1.39
CA ALA A 33 8.76 -5.84 -2.64
C ALA A 33 10.01 -6.60 -3.10
N GLU A 34 10.99 -6.80 -2.22
CA GLU A 34 12.21 -7.55 -2.52
C GLU A 34 11.90 -8.99 -2.96
N LYS A 35 11.09 -9.73 -2.19
CA LYS A 35 10.72 -11.11 -2.49
C LYS A 35 9.96 -11.28 -3.80
N THR A 36 9.17 -10.29 -4.18
CA THR A 36 8.34 -10.34 -5.39
C THR A 36 9.02 -9.68 -6.60
N GLY A 37 10.22 -9.13 -6.44
CA GLY A 37 10.96 -8.43 -7.49
C GLY A 37 10.36 -7.07 -7.86
N GLY A 38 9.63 -6.44 -6.94
CA GLY A 38 9.07 -5.10 -7.10
C GLY A 38 9.86 -4.03 -6.36
N SER A 39 9.41 -2.77 -6.48
CA SER A 39 9.94 -1.64 -5.72
C SER A 39 8.83 -0.90 -4.99
N VAL A 40 9.10 -0.44 -3.77
CA VAL A 40 8.16 0.40 -3.01
C VAL A 40 8.08 1.76 -3.69
N LEU A 41 6.86 2.16 -4.07
CA LEU A 41 6.59 3.44 -4.73
C LEU A 41 6.26 4.54 -3.71
N PHE A 42 5.47 4.21 -2.70
CA PHE A 42 5.15 5.08 -1.57
C PHE A 42 4.73 4.27 -0.34
N ASP A 43 4.84 4.88 0.83
CA ASP A 43 4.24 4.43 2.11
C ASP A 43 3.72 5.65 2.85
N VAL A 44 2.39 5.73 3.00
CA VAL A 44 1.69 6.90 3.53
C VAL A 44 0.70 6.54 4.64
N ARG A 45 0.45 7.49 5.54
CA ARG A 45 -0.63 7.36 6.53
C ARG A 45 -1.97 7.66 5.87
N VAL A 46 -2.99 6.92 6.29
CA VAL A 46 -4.36 7.19 5.88
C VAL A 46 -5.09 7.79 7.07
N ASP A 47 -5.07 9.11 7.13
CA ASP A 47 -5.76 9.86 8.17
C ASP A 47 -7.19 10.16 7.72
N GLY A 48 -8.17 9.96 8.63
CA GLY A 48 -9.59 10.15 8.34
C GLY A 48 -10.35 8.89 7.90
N ASP A 49 -9.69 7.76 7.69
CA ASP A 49 -10.37 6.48 7.45
C ASP A 49 -10.66 5.72 8.75
N VAL A 50 -11.82 5.05 8.81
CA VAL A 50 -12.25 4.32 10.03
C VAL A 50 -11.60 2.95 10.17
N GLU A 51 -11.13 2.35 9.08
CA GLU A 51 -10.57 0.98 9.08
C GLU A 51 -9.09 0.94 8.75
N VAL A 52 -8.63 1.75 7.81
CA VAL A 52 -7.25 1.78 7.30
C VAL A 52 -6.45 2.85 8.04
N GLN A 53 -5.21 2.52 8.41
CA GLN A 53 -4.27 3.46 9.04
C GLN A 53 -3.03 3.76 8.18
N ARG A 54 -2.67 2.85 7.27
CA ARG A 54 -1.56 3.05 6.33
C ARG A 54 -1.85 2.41 4.98
N MET A 55 -1.22 2.95 3.96
CA MET A 55 -1.25 2.44 2.60
C MET A 55 0.15 2.54 2.00
N ALA A 56 0.55 1.50 1.26
CA ALA A 56 1.74 1.51 0.44
C ALA A 56 1.44 0.95 -0.95
N ALA A 57 2.34 1.24 -1.89
CA ALA A 57 2.30 0.68 -3.22
C ALA A 57 3.63 0.03 -3.59
N ILE A 58 3.56 -1.12 -4.28
CA ILE A 58 4.71 -1.79 -4.89
C ILE A 58 4.52 -1.81 -6.40
N GLY A 59 5.49 -1.26 -7.14
CA GLY A 59 5.52 -1.24 -8.59
C GLY A 59 6.35 -2.39 -9.17
N TYR A 60 5.90 -2.92 -10.31
CA TYR A 60 6.53 -4.03 -11.03
C TYR A 60 6.80 -3.66 -12.50
N GLY A 61 7.11 -2.40 -12.77
CA GLY A 61 7.27 -1.85 -14.12
C GLY A 61 6.02 -2.05 -14.97
N ALA A 62 6.17 -2.66 -16.15
CA ALA A 62 5.06 -2.91 -17.07
C ALA A 62 4.00 -3.90 -16.54
N THR A 63 4.32 -4.66 -15.48
CA THR A 63 3.43 -5.68 -14.90
C THR A 63 2.30 -5.07 -14.04
N GLY A 64 2.46 -3.81 -13.64
CA GLY A 64 1.48 -3.05 -12.86
C GLY A 64 1.91 -2.78 -11.43
N THR A 65 0.93 -2.40 -10.59
CA THR A 65 1.15 -1.97 -9.21
C THR A 65 0.23 -2.74 -8.26
N ALA A 66 0.76 -3.12 -7.09
CA ALA A 66 -0.02 -3.64 -5.98
C ALA A 66 -0.15 -2.58 -4.88
N ILE A 67 -1.36 -2.38 -4.36
CA ILE A 67 -1.64 -1.58 -3.16
C ILE A 67 -1.73 -2.52 -1.97
N ILE A 68 -1.06 -2.13 -0.89
CA ILE A 68 -1.12 -2.79 0.41
C ILE A 68 -1.73 -1.80 1.38
N VAL A 69 -2.76 -2.21 2.09
CA VAL A 69 -3.35 -1.41 3.18
C VAL A 69 -3.15 -2.14 4.51
N MET A 70 -2.83 -1.37 5.54
CA MET A 70 -2.85 -1.85 6.91
C MET A 70 -4.08 -1.31 7.61
N GLN A 71 -4.90 -2.21 8.10
CA GLN A 71 -6.03 -1.87 8.95
C GLN A 71 -5.57 -1.48 10.36
N LYS A 72 -6.42 -0.76 11.09
CA LYS A 72 -6.22 -0.40 12.50
C LYS A 72 -6.14 -1.62 13.41
N SER A 73 -6.69 -2.76 12.99
CA SER A 73 -6.51 -4.08 13.63
C SER A 73 -5.07 -4.61 13.52
N GLY A 74 -4.26 -4.06 12.61
CA GLY A 74 -2.93 -4.59 12.25
C GLY A 74 -2.95 -5.58 11.08
N GLU A 75 -4.14 -5.96 10.59
CA GLU A 75 -4.30 -6.82 9.42
C GLU A 75 -3.82 -6.11 8.15
N LEU A 76 -3.14 -6.87 7.27
CA LEU A 76 -2.76 -6.38 5.94
C LEU A 76 -3.66 -6.98 4.88
N ARG A 77 -4.08 -6.14 3.94
CA ARG A 77 -4.80 -6.57 2.74
C ARG A 77 -4.08 -6.02 1.52
N CYS A 78 -4.17 -6.71 0.40
CA CYS A 78 -3.60 -6.23 -0.85
C CYS A 78 -4.62 -6.25 -2.00
N ALA A 79 -4.40 -5.38 -2.98
CA ALA A 79 -5.18 -5.30 -4.20
C ALA A 79 -4.29 -4.87 -5.37
N SER A 80 -4.64 -5.28 -6.59
CA SER A 80 -3.98 -4.77 -7.78
C SER A 80 -4.63 -3.48 -8.24
N VAL A 81 -3.82 -2.51 -8.65
CA VAL A 81 -4.27 -1.27 -9.27
C VAL A 81 -4.80 -1.56 -10.67
N ASN A 82 -5.95 -0.96 -11.01
CA ASN A 82 -6.50 -0.95 -12.37
C ASN A 82 -6.18 0.39 -13.07
N GLY A 83 -6.48 0.51 -14.36
CA GLY A 83 -6.17 1.72 -15.15
C GLY A 83 -6.71 3.02 -14.53
N ASP A 84 -7.92 2.98 -13.97
CA ASP A 84 -8.63 4.16 -13.45
C ASP A 84 -8.06 4.72 -12.14
N THR A 85 -7.21 3.95 -11.45
CA THR A 85 -6.57 4.37 -10.20
C THR A 85 -5.08 4.67 -10.36
N ARG A 86 -4.53 4.43 -11.57
CA ARG A 86 -3.10 4.59 -11.86
C ARG A 86 -2.60 6.02 -11.67
N PHE A 87 -3.37 7.02 -12.10
CA PHE A 87 -2.95 8.42 -11.98
C PHE A 87 -2.78 8.86 -10.51
N LEU A 88 -3.63 8.38 -9.61
CA LEU A 88 -3.54 8.66 -8.17
C LEU A 88 -2.30 8.02 -7.55
N VAL A 89 -1.95 6.82 -8.01
CA VAL A 89 -0.73 6.12 -7.60
C VAL A 89 0.50 6.90 -8.08
N GLU A 90 0.50 7.36 -9.32
CA GLU A 90 1.59 8.16 -9.88
C GLU A 90 1.75 9.50 -9.14
N GLU A 91 0.64 10.17 -8.80
CA GLU A 91 0.64 11.40 -8.01
C GLU A 91 1.22 11.19 -6.60
N LEU A 92 0.76 10.15 -5.88
CA LEU A 92 1.31 9.80 -4.56
C LEU A 92 2.78 9.39 -4.63
N THR A 93 3.18 8.69 -5.69
CA THR A 93 4.58 8.28 -5.92
C THR A 93 5.46 9.52 -6.14
N ALA A 94 5.00 10.46 -6.97
CA ALA A 94 5.72 11.70 -7.24
C ALA A 94 5.87 12.54 -5.95
N TRP A 95 4.80 12.70 -5.18
CA TRP A 95 4.83 13.38 -3.89
C TRP A 95 5.79 12.70 -2.90
N TYR A 96 5.74 11.37 -2.79
CA TYR A 96 6.61 10.63 -1.86
C TYR A 96 8.10 10.71 -2.24
N ALA A 97 8.40 10.86 -3.53
CA ALA A 97 9.75 11.06 -4.04
C ALA A 97 10.23 12.53 -3.95
N SER A 98 9.34 13.49 -3.73
CA SER A 98 9.70 14.91 -3.59
C SER A 98 10.52 15.17 -2.31
N PRO A 99 11.37 16.20 -2.29
CA PRO A 99 12.05 16.65 -1.08
C PRO A 99 11.09 16.93 0.08
N LEU A 100 11.53 16.69 1.33
CA LEU A 100 10.69 16.85 2.53
C LEU A 100 10.02 18.23 2.65
N HIS A 101 10.68 19.29 2.19
CA HIS A 101 10.10 20.63 2.23
C HIS A 101 8.89 20.75 1.30
N GLU A 102 8.88 20.11 0.13
CA GLU A 102 7.73 20.07 -0.77
C GLU A 102 6.61 19.20 -0.21
N GLN A 103 6.96 18.04 0.38
CA GLN A 103 5.99 17.15 1.02
C GLN A 103 5.19 17.84 2.11
N ALA A 104 5.82 18.74 2.87
CA ALA A 104 5.16 19.49 3.93
C ALA A 104 4.17 20.55 3.44
N HIS A 105 4.29 21.01 2.18
CA HIS A 105 3.43 22.05 1.60
C HIS A 105 2.29 21.49 0.74
N VAL A 106 2.41 20.23 0.30
CA VAL A 106 1.42 19.58 -0.57
C VAL A 106 0.67 18.52 0.22
N ASP A 107 -0.64 18.69 0.36
CA ASP A 107 -1.51 17.74 1.03
C ASP A 107 -1.75 16.49 0.18
N TYR A 108 -1.22 15.35 0.62
CA TYR A 108 -1.39 14.05 -0.02
C TYR A 108 -2.62 13.28 0.52
N HIS A 109 -3.20 13.71 1.65
CA HIS A 109 -4.25 12.97 2.34
C HIS A 109 -5.49 12.82 1.45
N GLY A 110 -5.86 13.88 0.71
CA GLY A 110 -6.95 13.85 -0.25
C GLY A 110 -6.75 12.75 -1.31
N THR A 111 -5.58 12.71 -1.94
CA THR A 111 -5.24 11.73 -2.99
C THR A 111 -5.25 10.29 -2.44
N ALA A 112 -4.71 10.08 -1.23
CA ALA A 112 -4.73 8.77 -0.56
C ALA A 112 -6.15 8.29 -0.23
N ILE A 113 -7.02 9.17 0.26
CA ILE A 113 -8.42 8.85 0.57
C ILE A 113 -9.22 8.56 -0.71
N ILE A 114 -9.02 9.34 -1.77
CA ILE A 114 -9.68 9.11 -3.07
C ILE A 114 -9.24 7.76 -3.66
N LEU A 115 -7.95 7.43 -3.58
CA LEU A 115 -7.44 6.13 -4.03
C LEU A 115 -8.10 4.99 -3.24
N LEU A 116 -8.14 5.08 -1.92
CA LEU A 116 -8.78 4.08 -1.08
C LEU A 116 -10.28 3.90 -1.42
N ALA A 117 -10.99 5.01 -1.61
CA ALA A 117 -12.41 4.99 -1.97
C ALA A 117 -12.65 4.32 -3.33
N LYS A 118 -11.81 4.59 -4.34
CA LYS A 118 -11.89 3.94 -5.65
C LYS A 118 -11.58 2.45 -5.59
N LEU A 119 -10.61 2.04 -4.78
CA LEU A 119 -10.32 0.61 -4.57
C LEU A 119 -11.51 -0.10 -3.92
N ARG A 120 -12.16 0.54 -2.93
CA ARG A 120 -13.40 0.03 -2.33
C ARG A 120 -14.55 -0.06 -3.31
N SER A 121 -14.76 0.95 -4.16
CA SER A 121 -15.83 0.90 -5.16
C SER A 121 -15.58 -0.17 -6.24
N ALA A 122 -14.33 -0.56 -6.45
CA ALA A 122 -13.95 -1.70 -7.30
C ALA A 122 -14.09 -3.07 -6.61
N GLY A 123 -14.56 -3.11 -5.36
CA GLY A 123 -14.75 -4.35 -4.58
C GLY A 123 -13.52 -4.81 -3.81
N HIS A 124 -12.44 -4.01 -3.75
CA HIS A 124 -11.29 -4.31 -2.91
C HIS A 124 -11.50 -3.77 -1.50
N PHE A 125 -10.92 -4.45 -0.50
CA PHE A 125 -10.97 -3.98 0.90
C PHE A 125 -12.38 -3.76 1.46
N THR A 126 -13.41 -4.35 0.84
CA THR A 126 -14.78 -4.33 1.36
C THR A 126 -14.84 -5.10 2.68
N ARG A 127 -15.74 -4.65 3.56
CA ARG A 127 -16.02 -5.21 4.87
C ARG A 127 -16.43 -6.68 4.70
N SER A 128 -15.73 -7.61 5.38
CA SER A 128 -16.22 -8.98 5.57
C SER A 128 -17.23 -9.01 6.70
#